data_AF-A0A0A2UNU0-F1
#
_entry.id   AF-A0A0A2UNU0-F1
#
_cell.length_a   1.000
_cell.length_b   1.000
_cell.length_c   1.000
_cell.angle_alpha   90.00
_cell.angle_beta   90.00
_cell.angle_gamma   90.00
#
_symmetry.space_group_name_H-M   'P 1'
#
loop_
_entity.id
_entity.type
_entity.pdbx_description
1 polymer ?
#
loop_
_entity_poly.entity_id
_entity_poly.type
_entity_poly.pdbx_seq_one_letter_code
_entity_poly.pdbx_strand_id
1 'polypeptide(L)'
;MKIGQDLRSQLDSAQKNIRPNSTGPQGFGQMVQSESQKMRQQELHRLMGDITKQGEKVARFRSFKDLAKYKRLVKSFVQESVQYGMDLKQSHSWSMDGQSRKLTLVQSVDEKLAELTDEVMNQEKKSIDVLDIIGEIKGLLVNLYM
;
A
#
# COMPACT_ATOMS: atom_id res chain seq x y z
N MET A 1 -19.76 67.09 -43.82
CA MET A 1 -20.17 67.00 -42.41
C MET A 1 -20.08 65.54 -41.97
N LYS A 2 -19.35 65.30 -40.86
CA LYS A 2 -19.32 64.14 -39.91
C LYS A 2 -19.65 62.73 -40.46
N ILE A 3 -18.70 61.80 -40.61
CA ILE A 3 -17.90 61.05 -39.61
C ILE A 3 -18.75 60.39 -38.52
N GLY A 4 -18.68 59.05 -38.46
CA GLY A 4 -19.21 58.22 -37.38
C GLY A 4 -19.28 56.73 -37.74
N GLN A 5 -18.11 56.15 -38.04
CA GLN A 5 -17.90 54.70 -38.09
C GLN A 5 -17.65 54.26 -36.66
N ASP A 6 -18.61 53.62 -35.99
CA ASP A 6 -18.39 53.07 -34.66
C ASP A 6 -18.95 51.65 -34.54
N LEU A 7 -17.98 50.74 -34.49
CA LEU A 7 -17.93 49.48 -33.74
C LEU A 7 -19.17 48.56 -33.80
N ARG A 8 -19.04 47.60 -34.71
CA ARG A 8 -19.55 46.23 -34.56
C ARG A 8 -19.01 45.64 -33.24
N SER A 9 -19.80 45.71 -32.17
CA SER A 9 -19.55 44.94 -30.94
C SER A 9 -19.79 43.46 -31.24
N GLN A 10 -18.74 42.77 -31.64
CA GLN A 10 -18.57 41.37 -31.26
C GLN A 10 -18.72 41.31 -29.75
N LEU A 11 -19.69 40.52 -29.25
CA LEU A 11 -19.71 39.83 -27.95
C LEU A 11 -21.16 39.42 -27.67
N ASP A 12 -21.59 38.29 -28.22
CA ASP A 12 -22.53 37.43 -27.50
C ASP A 12 -22.52 36.00 -28.05
N SER A 13 -21.37 35.35 -27.85
CA SER A 13 -21.27 33.90 -27.92
C SER A 13 -20.71 33.43 -26.58
N ALA A 14 -21.51 33.57 -25.52
CA ALA A 14 -21.18 33.06 -24.20
C ALA A 14 -22.41 32.76 -23.32
N GLN A 15 -23.51 32.25 -23.88
CA GLN A 15 -24.41 31.41 -23.07
C GLN A 15 -23.83 29.99 -22.96
N LYS A 16 -22.65 29.92 -22.32
CA LYS A 16 -22.19 28.69 -21.68
C LYS A 16 -23.07 28.51 -20.45
N ASN A 17 -24.23 27.90 -20.63
CA ASN A 17 -25.05 27.43 -19.52
C ASN A 17 -24.27 26.31 -18.84
N ILE A 18 -23.45 26.70 -17.87
CA ILE A 18 -22.74 25.82 -16.96
C ILE A 18 -23.84 25.04 -16.23
N ARG A 19 -24.02 23.79 -16.63
CA ARG A 19 -24.79 22.83 -15.84
C ARG A 19 -24.21 22.88 -14.42
N PRO A 20 -25.01 23.21 -13.38
CA PRO A 20 -24.52 23.07 -12.03
C PRO A 20 -24.21 21.60 -11.85
N ASN A 21 -22.93 21.30 -11.62
CA ASN A 21 -22.47 19.95 -11.36
C ASN A 21 -23.15 19.54 -10.06
N SER A 22 -24.23 18.77 -10.16
CA SER A 22 -24.93 18.22 -9.01
C SER A 22 -23.98 17.26 -8.33
N THR A 23 -23.23 17.75 -7.34
CA THR A 23 -22.64 16.93 -6.29
C THR A 23 -23.79 16.31 -5.50
N GLY A 24 -24.42 15.29 -6.10
CA GLY A 24 -25.32 14.41 -5.39
C GLY A 24 -24.56 13.60 -4.34
N PRO A 25 -25.26 12.79 -3.53
CA PRO A 25 -24.70 11.95 -2.47
C PRO A 25 -23.51 11.06 -2.90
N GLN A 26 -23.34 10.82 -4.21
CA GLN A 26 -22.22 10.08 -4.78
C GLN A 26 -20.86 10.78 -4.61
N GLY A 27 -20.81 12.12 -4.57
CA GLY A 27 -19.54 12.85 -4.43
C GLY A 27 -18.90 12.73 -3.04
N PHE A 28 -19.71 12.77 -1.98
CA PHE A 28 -19.23 12.59 -0.61
C PHE A 28 -18.77 11.15 -0.35
N GLY A 29 -19.54 10.16 -0.78
CA GLY A 29 -19.16 8.75 -0.64
C GLY A 29 -17.83 8.42 -1.32
N GLN A 30 -17.63 8.92 -2.55
CA GLN A 30 -16.38 8.75 -3.28
C GLN A 30 -15.20 9.46 -2.61
N MET A 31 -15.42 10.66 -2.06
CA MET A 31 -14.40 11.38 -1.30
C MET A 31 -13.97 10.60 -0.04
N VAL A 32 -14.93 10.12 0.75
CA VAL A 32 -14.66 9.32 1.96
C VAL A 32 -13.90 8.02 1.63
N GLN A 33 -14.28 7.34 0.54
CA GLN A 33 -13.59 6.13 0.09
C GLN A 33 -12.13 6.43 -0.30
N SER A 34 -11.89 7.52 -1.02
CA SER A 34 -10.55 7.93 -1.43
C SER A 34 -9.64 8.29 -0.25
N GLU A 35 -10.17 9.01 0.74
CA GLU A 35 -9.42 9.37 1.95
C GLU A 35 -9.13 8.13 2.80
N SER A 36 -10.10 7.21 2.92
CA SER A 36 -9.91 5.93 3.62
C SER A 36 -8.83 5.06 2.97
N GLN A 37 -8.74 5.05 1.64
CA GLN A 37 -7.67 4.35 0.91
C GLN A 37 -6.30 4.98 1.19
N LYS A 38 -6.19 6.31 1.17
CA LYS A 38 -4.94 7.02 1.50
C LYS A 38 -4.47 6.72 2.93
N MET A 39 -5.37 6.75 3.91
CA MET A 39 -5.04 6.46 5.30
C MET A 39 -4.50 5.03 5.48
N ARG A 40 -5.12 4.04 4.84
CA ARG A 40 -4.62 2.65 4.86
C ARG A 40 -3.26 2.50 4.20
N GLN A 41 -3.04 3.19 3.08
CA GLN A 41 -1.73 3.18 2.42
C GLN A 41 -0.64 3.82 3.30
N GLN A 42 -0.96 4.90 4.01
CA GLN A 42 -0.05 5.49 5.01
C GLN A 42 0.27 4.52 6.15
N GLU A 43 -0.73 3.78 6.65
CA GLU A 43 -0.51 2.79 7.70
C GLU A 43 0.38 1.63 7.23
N LEU A 44 0.18 1.12 6.02
CA LEU A 44 1.05 0.12 5.41
C LEU A 44 2.49 0.63 5.27
N HIS A 45 2.68 1.88 4.83
CA HIS A 45 4.01 2.50 4.79
C HIS A 45 4.66 2.61 6.17
N ARG A 46 3.89 2.97 7.20
CA ARG A 46 4.37 3.04 8.58
C ARG A 46 4.82 1.66 9.08
N LEU A 47 3.97 0.64 8.89
CA LEU A 47 4.29 -0.74 9.27
C LEU A 47 5.53 -1.26 8.54
N MET A 48 5.68 -0.97 7.24
CA MET A 48 6.87 -1.32 6.46
C MET A 48 8.14 -0.66 7.01
N GLY A 49 8.03 0.61 7.43
CA GLY A 49 9.12 1.32 8.11
C GLY A 49 9.52 0.68 9.44
N ASP A 50 8.53 0.27 10.24
CA ASP A 50 8.76 -0.41 11.52
C ASP A 50 9.39 -1.80 11.33
N ILE A 51 8.94 -2.56 10.31
CA ILE A 51 9.52 -3.84 9.91
C ILE A 51 10.98 -3.67 9.50
N THR A 52 11.29 -2.67 8.68
CA THR A 52 12.66 -2.41 8.22
C THR A 52 13.60 -2.13 9.39
N LYS A 53 13.21 -1.22 10.29
CA LYS A 53 14.00 -0.89 11.49
C LYS A 53 14.16 -2.08 12.42
N GLN A 54 13.13 -2.91 12.57
CA GLN A 54 13.21 -4.08 13.42
C GLN A 54 14.06 -5.20 12.79
N GLY A 55 14.03 -5.34 11.46
CA GLY A 55 14.88 -6.27 10.72
C GLY A 55 16.36 -5.97 10.92
N GLU A 56 16.76 -4.70 10.84
CA GLU A 56 18.14 -4.28 11.14
C GLU A 56 18.57 -4.68 12.56
N LYS A 57 17.67 -4.59 13.54
CA LYS A 57 17.94 -5.03 14.92
C LYS A 57 18.09 -6.55 15.01
N VAL A 58 17.27 -7.31 14.30
CA VAL A 58 17.40 -8.78 14.23
C VAL A 58 18.75 -9.17 13.66
N ALA A 59 19.16 -8.56 12.54
CA ALA A 59 20.46 -8.83 11.91
C ALA A 59 21.65 -8.46 12.80
N ARG A 60 21.54 -7.38 13.58
CA ARG A 60 22.61 -6.88 14.45
C ARG A 60 22.73 -7.63 15.78
N PHE A 61 21.61 -7.87 16.46
CA PHE A 61 21.60 -8.38 17.82
C PHE A 61 21.25 -9.87 17.92
N ARG A 62 20.57 -10.43 16.90
CA ARG A 62 20.15 -11.84 16.86
C ARG A 62 19.42 -12.31 18.12
N SER A 63 18.67 -11.41 18.74
CA SER A 63 17.95 -11.74 19.97
C SER A 63 16.58 -12.34 19.65
N PHE A 64 16.17 -13.35 20.43
CA PHE A 64 14.82 -13.91 20.34
C PHE A 64 13.73 -12.85 20.52
N LYS A 65 13.97 -11.87 21.39
CA LYS A 65 13.05 -10.76 21.64
C LYS A 65 12.85 -9.92 20.38
N ASP A 66 13.95 -9.59 19.68
CA ASP A 66 13.89 -8.81 18.44
C ASP A 66 13.25 -9.60 17.31
N LEU A 67 13.56 -10.90 17.20
CA LEU A 67 12.94 -11.80 16.23
C LEU A 67 11.44 -11.94 16.46
N ALA A 68 11.00 -12.18 17.71
CA ALA A 68 9.59 -12.28 18.04
C ALA A 68 8.83 -10.97 17.72
N LYS A 69 9.46 -9.81 17.97
CA LYS A 69 8.89 -8.52 17.60
C LYS A 69 8.81 -8.34 16.08
N TYR A 70 9.85 -8.74 15.34
CA TYR A 70 9.86 -8.71 13.88
C TYR A 70 8.72 -9.56 13.30
N LYS A 71 8.59 -10.82 13.74
CA LYS A 71 7.52 -11.73 13.30
C LYS A 71 6.12 -11.16 13.57
N ARG A 72 5.92 -10.48 14.71
CA ARG A 72 4.65 -9.80 15.03
C ARG A 72 4.35 -8.65 14.07
N LEU A 73 5.34 -7.82 13.76
CA LEU A 73 5.17 -6.71 12.81
C LEU A 73 4.83 -7.22 11.40
N VAL A 74 5.56 -8.25 10.93
CA VAL A 74 5.28 -8.89 9.64
C VAL A 74 3.86 -9.47 9.61
N LYS A 75 3.44 -10.16 10.68
CA LYS A 75 2.06 -10.69 10.79
C LYS A 75 1.01 -9.57 10.69
N SER A 76 1.18 -8.47 11.43
CA SER A 76 0.26 -7.33 11.37
C SER A 76 0.19 -6.71 9.97
N PHE A 77 1.34 -6.58 9.30
CA PHE A 77 1.40 -6.08 7.93
C PHE A 77 0.68 -6.99 6.94
N VAL A 78 0.88 -8.30 7.02
CA VAL A 78 0.21 -9.28 6.15
C VAL A 78 -1.30 -9.21 6.36
N GLN A 79 -1.77 -9.12 7.61
CA GLN A 79 -3.19 -8.99 7.92
C GLN A 79 -3.79 -7.72 7.29
N GLU A 80 -3.14 -6.57 7.47
CA GLU A 80 -3.61 -5.29 6.91
C GLU A 80 -3.60 -5.31 5.37
N SER A 81 -2.55 -5.88 4.76
CA SER A 81 -2.40 -5.96 3.29
C SER A 81 -3.45 -6.88 2.65
N VAL A 82 -3.73 -8.01 3.29
CA VAL A 82 -4.77 -8.94 2.81
C VAL A 82 -6.15 -8.30 2.96
N GLN A 83 -6.44 -7.66 4.09
CA GLN A 83 -7.71 -6.96 4.29
C GLN A 83 -7.91 -5.83 3.28
N TYR A 84 -6.91 -4.94 3.14
CA TYR A 84 -6.93 -3.86 2.15
C TYR A 84 -7.12 -4.39 0.72
N GLY A 85 -6.43 -5.47 0.39
CA GLY A 85 -6.52 -6.11 -0.91
C GLY A 85 -7.86 -6.79 -1.20
N MET A 86 -8.59 -7.24 -0.18
CA MET A 86 -9.96 -7.76 -0.33
C MET A 86 -10.96 -6.63 -0.56
N ASP A 87 -10.86 -5.54 0.20
CA ASP A 87 -11.72 -4.35 0.08
C ASP A 87 -11.64 -3.72 -1.33
N LEU A 88 -10.42 -3.64 -1.90
CA LEU A 88 -10.18 -3.13 -3.25
C LEU A 88 -10.84 -4.01 -4.33
N LYS A 89 -10.74 -5.33 -4.23
CA LYS A 89 -11.34 -6.26 -5.20
C LYS A 89 -12.87 -6.24 -5.18
N GLN A 90 -13.48 -5.95 -4.04
CA GLN A 90 -14.93 -5.79 -3.95
C GLN A 90 -15.44 -4.60 -4.80
N SER A 91 -14.56 -3.61 -5.06
CA SER A 91 -14.86 -2.47 -5.94
C SER A 91 -14.54 -2.70 -7.42
N HIS A 92 -13.72 -3.72 -7.73
CA HIS A 92 -13.19 -4.00 -9.07
C HIS A 92 -13.26 -5.51 -9.33
N SER A 93 -14.41 -5.97 -9.84
CA SER A 93 -14.67 -7.26 -10.50
C SER A 93 -14.01 -8.54 -9.93
N TRP A 94 -14.85 -9.49 -9.52
CA TRP A 94 -14.45 -10.82 -9.02
C TRP A 94 -13.57 -11.59 -10.03
N SER A 95 -12.32 -11.87 -9.64
CA SER A 95 -11.39 -12.75 -10.39
C SER A 95 -10.80 -13.80 -9.46
N MET A 96 -11.07 -15.07 -9.73
CA MET A 96 -10.64 -16.23 -8.93
C MET A 96 -9.11 -16.35 -8.81
N ASP A 97 -8.37 -16.00 -9.87
CA ASP A 97 -6.91 -16.19 -9.96
C ASP A 97 -6.13 -15.37 -8.91
N GLY A 98 -6.61 -14.16 -8.59
CA GLY A 98 -5.88 -13.29 -7.68
C GLY A 98 -5.96 -13.65 -6.20
N GLN A 99 -6.84 -14.59 -5.77
CA GLN A 99 -6.85 -15.07 -4.38
C GLN A 99 -5.77 -16.14 -4.17
N SER A 100 -5.62 -17.05 -5.13
CA SER A 100 -4.61 -18.11 -5.09
C SER A 100 -3.19 -17.53 -4.99
N ARG A 101 -2.85 -16.53 -5.83
CA ARG A 101 -1.52 -15.88 -5.79
C ARG A 101 -1.20 -15.21 -4.45
N LYS A 102 -2.19 -14.56 -3.81
CA LYS A 102 -2.00 -13.92 -2.50
C LYS A 102 -1.77 -14.95 -1.40
N LEU A 103 -2.50 -16.07 -1.43
CA LEU A 103 -2.29 -17.18 -0.48
C LEU A 103 -0.90 -17.79 -0.63
N THR A 104 -0.45 -18.04 -1.86
CA THR A 104 0.91 -18.52 -2.14
C THR A 104 1.96 -17.53 -1.63
N LEU A 105 1.77 -16.23 -1.85
CA LEU A 105 2.70 -15.21 -1.35
C LEU A 105 2.75 -15.17 0.18
N VAL A 106 1.61 -15.30 0.86
CA VAL A 106 1.56 -15.39 2.33
C VAL A 106 2.27 -16.65 2.83
N GLN A 107 2.12 -17.78 2.15
CA GLN A 107 2.86 -19.01 2.47
C GLN A 107 4.37 -18.80 2.33
N SER A 108 4.83 -18.19 1.22
CA SER A 108 6.25 -17.88 1.02
C SER A 108 6.81 -16.94 2.09
N VAL A 109 6.02 -15.97 2.57
CA VAL A 109 6.42 -15.12 3.70
C VAL A 109 6.61 -15.95 4.97
N ASP A 110 5.70 -16.88 5.25
CA ASP A 110 5.79 -17.74 6.44
C ASP A 110 7.02 -18.67 6.38
N GLU A 111 7.27 -19.29 5.22
CA GLU A 111 8.46 -20.10 4.96
C GLU A 111 9.75 -19.30 5.20
N LYS A 112 9.83 -18.06 4.70
CA LYS A 112 10.99 -17.20 4.91
C LYS A 112 11.14 -16.75 6.37
N LEU A 113 10.06 -16.59 7.12
CA LEU A 113 10.12 -16.33 8.56
C LEU A 113 10.62 -17.55 9.36
N ALA A 114 10.32 -18.77 8.90
CA ALA A 114 10.87 -19.99 9.48
C ALA A 114 12.38 -20.08 9.20
N GLU A 115 12.79 -19.88 7.95
CA GLU A 115 14.20 -19.83 7.54
C GLU A 115 14.99 -18.77 8.35
N LEU A 116 14.43 -17.57 8.51
CA LEU A 116 15.03 -16.52 9.36
C LEU A 116 15.17 -16.97 10.81
N THR A 117 14.20 -17.74 11.32
CA THR A 117 14.24 -18.24 12.70
C THR A 117 15.42 -19.18 12.87
N ASP A 118 15.57 -20.15 11.97
CA ASP A 118 16.67 -21.11 11.99
C ASP A 118 18.03 -20.43 11.85
N GLU A 119 18.12 -19.42 10.98
CA GLU A 119 19.35 -18.66 10.77
C GLU A 119 19.76 -17.83 11.99
N VAL A 120 18.79 -17.23 12.69
CA VAL A 120 19.05 -16.48 13.92
C VAL A 120 19.45 -17.41 15.06
N MET A 121 18.94 -18.66 15.09
CA MET A 121 19.39 -19.67 16.05
C MET A 121 20.82 -20.14 15.79
N ASN A 122 21.22 -20.17 14.52
CA ASN A 122 22.55 -20.60 14.12
C ASN A 122 23.58 -19.46 14.26
N GLN A 123 24.26 -19.41 15.41
CA GLN A 123 25.18 -18.31 15.74
C GLN A 123 26.43 -18.24 14.84
N GLU A 124 26.77 -19.30 14.10
CA GLU A 124 27.96 -19.35 13.23
C GLU A 124 27.78 -18.63 11.89
N LYS A 125 26.53 -18.37 11.48
CA LYS A 125 26.21 -17.73 10.20
C LYS A 125 26.57 -16.25 10.19
N LYS A 126 26.80 -15.64 9.02
CA LYS A 126 27.22 -14.23 8.92
C LYS A 126 26.01 -13.30 9.00
N SER A 127 26.19 -12.07 9.50
CA SER A 127 25.08 -11.10 9.58
C SER A 127 24.50 -10.73 8.21
N ILE A 128 25.29 -10.89 7.14
CA ILE A 128 24.85 -10.67 5.76
C ILE A 128 23.76 -11.67 5.35
N ASP A 129 23.89 -12.94 5.72
CA ASP A 129 22.93 -13.99 5.36
C ASP A 129 21.55 -13.69 5.98
N VAL A 130 21.53 -13.20 7.23
CA VAL A 130 20.31 -12.76 7.92
C VAL A 130 19.69 -11.53 7.25
N LEU A 131 20.51 -10.59 6.78
CA LEU A 131 20.03 -9.40 6.06
C LEU A 131 19.42 -9.77 4.71
N ASP A 132 19.98 -10.74 4.00
CA ASP A 132 19.46 -11.21 2.72
C ASP A 132 18.06 -11.80 2.89
N ILE A 133 17.85 -12.69 3.87
CA ILE A 133 16.52 -13.25 4.18
C ILE A 133 15.52 -12.13 4.56
N ILE A 134 15.94 -11.16 5.36
CA ILE A 134 15.10 -10.00 5.72
C ILE A 134 14.75 -9.17 4.48
N GLY A 135 15.68 -9.01 3.55
CA GLY A 135 15.48 -8.34 2.26
C GLY A 135 14.46 -9.07 1.39
N GLU A 136 14.55 -10.39 1.31
CA GLU A 136 13.58 -11.24 0.61
C GLU A 136 12.18 -11.11 1.21
N ILE A 137 12.05 -11.21 2.54
CA ILE A 137 10.78 -11.01 3.23
C ILE A 137 10.20 -9.64 2.88
N LYS A 138 11.02 -8.58 2.93
CA LYS A 138 10.58 -7.23 2.56
C LYS A 138 10.07 -7.17 1.11
N GLY A 139 10.76 -7.82 0.17
CA GLY A 139 10.33 -7.91 -1.22
C GLY A 139 8.97 -8.61 -1.38
N LEU A 140 8.78 -9.73 -0.68
CA LEU A 140 7.50 -10.45 -0.67
C LEU A 140 6.37 -9.60 -0.09
N LEU A 141 6.64 -8.84 0.98
CA LEU A 141 5.65 -7.95 1.58
C LEU A 141 5.25 -6.80 0.64
N VAL A 142 6.20 -6.24 -0.11
CA VAL A 142 5.91 -5.22 -1.12
C VAL A 142 4.99 -5.76 -2.22
N ASN A 143 5.21 -7.01 -2.66
CA ASN A 143 4.35 -7.67 -3.65
C ASN A 143 2.93 -7.98 -3.13
N LEU A 144 2.69 -7.93 -1.82
CA LEU A 144 1.40 -8.33 -1.24
C LEU A 144 0.32 -7.25 -1.33
N TYR A 145 0.73 -5.97 -1.29
CA TYR A 145 -0.18 -4.82 -1.33
C TYR A 145 -0.11 -3.99 -2.62
N MET A 146 0.90 -4.22 -3.47
CA MET A 146 0.88 -3.75 -4.87
C MET A 146 -0.12 -4.58 -5.69
#